data_AF-A0AAD2CRM1-F1
#
_entry.id   AF-A0AAD2CRM1-F1
#
_cell.length_a   1.000
_cell.length_b   1.000
_cell.length_c   1.000
_cell.angle_alpha   90.00
_cell.angle_beta   90.00
_cell.angle_gamma   90.00
#
_symmetry.space_group_name_H-M   'P 1'
#
loop_
_entity.id
_entity.type
_entity.pdbx_description
1 polymer ?
#
loop_
_entity_poly.entity_id
_entity_poly.type
_entity_poly.pdbx_seq_one_letter_code
_entity_poly.pdbx_strand_id
1 'polypeptide(L)'
;MNQLCGLELESTIDDYLSEAERIALKEFTEVYEGTCPEAISPASKVSPQFGMLDEHHHLHSEDGWRKLDQVTLYRFLCADRVSPTGKFQQAKSLDRLQRALRHRTVSKADAILDWWMDRLEQQGHHVKAGSGEPRKPNRMLRKLSSSSLYSSSSIATGSFRIEEGADTSLLEDVEFVPHHQIRHPGFSAIDLEKYRRLRIREFSGRCHKGQPVLFERLGAFLGSGNHVHFSHEEWMQLYIWDLERHFIEMREAAKANGKPVHKYIFCGDGQGMVEAIMNRSIWKVVPLLKAYKAVEDFYPEIADTIILFNVPKIATFFYRMVRGFLDPVTAEKINLYSTSDYKEVFSKIMPLDAVPQEYGGTSKKQYPKMASS
;
A
#
# COMPACT_ATOMS: atom_id res chain seq x y z
N MET A 1 -2.70 -7.86 -3.71
CA MET A 1 -2.82 -8.41 -5.09
C MET A 1 -4.11 -9.23 -5.21
N ASN A 2 -4.76 -9.38 -6.38
CA ASN A 2 -6.10 -10.01 -6.57
C ASN A 2 -7.30 -9.15 -6.08
N GLN A 3 -7.21 -7.85 -6.29
CA GLN A 3 -8.08 -6.87 -5.65
C GLN A 3 -9.49 -6.81 -6.20
N LEU A 4 -9.78 -7.39 -7.36
CA LEU A 4 -11.11 -7.35 -7.97
C LEU A 4 -11.87 -8.68 -7.79
N CYS A 5 -11.24 -9.68 -7.19
CA CYS A 5 -11.88 -10.96 -6.93
C CYS A 5 -13.16 -10.78 -6.08
N GLY A 6 -14.24 -11.45 -6.49
CA GLY A 6 -15.56 -11.36 -5.85
C GLY A 6 -16.28 -10.02 -6.01
N LEU A 7 -15.81 -9.09 -6.88
CA LEU A 7 -16.60 -7.91 -7.22
C LEU A 7 -17.48 -8.16 -8.45
N GLU A 8 -18.77 -7.87 -8.29
CA GLU A 8 -19.67 -7.69 -9.41
C GLU A 8 -19.48 -6.28 -9.97
N LEU A 9 -19.00 -6.20 -11.21
CA LEU A 9 -18.78 -4.94 -11.93
C LEU A 9 -19.65 -4.93 -13.19
N GLU A 10 -20.03 -3.75 -13.66
CA GLU A 10 -20.82 -3.57 -14.88
C GLU A 10 -20.02 -3.91 -16.15
N SER A 11 -18.69 -3.88 -16.06
CA SER A 11 -17.76 -4.23 -17.13
C SER A 11 -16.61 -5.07 -16.62
N THR A 12 -15.97 -5.77 -17.54
CA THR A 12 -14.80 -6.62 -17.30
C THR A 12 -13.55 -5.99 -17.90
N ILE A 13 -12.37 -6.56 -17.62
CA ILE A 13 -11.14 -6.01 -18.20
C ILE A 13 -11.13 -6.19 -19.73
N ASP A 14 -11.76 -7.26 -20.24
CA ASP A 14 -11.82 -7.60 -21.66
C ASP A 14 -12.46 -6.51 -22.53
N ASP A 15 -13.39 -5.73 -21.95
CA ASP A 15 -14.05 -4.59 -22.60
C ASP A 15 -13.07 -3.45 -22.93
N TYR A 16 -11.91 -3.42 -22.26
CA TYR A 16 -10.89 -2.38 -22.41
C TYR A 16 -9.62 -2.86 -23.13
N LEU A 17 -9.58 -4.13 -23.52
CA LEU A 17 -8.43 -4.73 -24.19
C LEU A 17 -8.60 -4.70 -25.72
N SER A 18 -7.49 -4.59 -26.44
CA SER A 18 -7.46 -4.93 -27.88
C SER A 18 -7.67 -6.44 -28.08
N GLU A 19 -8.01 -6.85 -29.29
CA GLU A 19 -8.19 -8.27 -29.60
C GLU A 19 -6.92 -9.10 -29.32
N ALA A 20 -5.76 -8.57 -29.67
CA ALA A 20 -4.48 -9.23 -29.42
C ALA A 20 -4.19 -9.36 -27.90
N GLU A 21 -4.59 -8.37 -27.10
CA GLU A 21 -4.46 -8.41 -25.63
C GLU A 21 -5.41 -9.43 -25.00
N ARG A 22 -6.66 -9.52 -25.48
CA ARG A 22 -7.61 -10.54 -25.02
C ARG A 22 -7.10 -11.96 -25.28
N ILE A 23 -6.62 -12.21 -26.50
CA ILE A 23 -6.07 -13.52 -26.87
C ILE A 23 -4.88 -13.86 -25.97
N ALA A 24 -3.92 -12.93 -25.83
CA ALA A 24 -2.74 -13.16 -25.00
C ALA A 24 -3.08 -13.36 -23.52
N LEU A 25 -4.06 -12.63 -22.99
CA LEU A 25 -4.53 -12.80 -21.61
C LEU A 25 -5.21 -14.15 -21.40
N LYS A 26 -6.03 -14.58 -22.36
CA LYS A 26 -6.69 -15.89 -22.32
C LYS A 26 -5.67 -17.03 -22.31
N GLU A 27 -4.73 -17.03 -23.25
CA GLU A 27 -3.64 -18.01 -23.32
C GLU A 27 -2.81 -18.03 -22.03
N PHE A 28 -2.45 -16.84 -21.51
CA PHE A 28 -1.69 -16.73 -20.27
C PHE A 28 -2.47 -17.26 -19.05
N THR A 29 -3.79 -17.06 -19.03
CA THR A 29 -4.68 -17.59 -17.98
C THR A 29 -4.70 -19.11 -18.03
N GLU A 30 -4.89 -19.70 -19.22
CA GLU A 30 -4.88 -21.16 -19.41
C GLU A 30 -3.55 -21.78 -18.98
N VAL A 31 -2.42 -21.14 -19.31
CA VAL A 31 -1.08 -21.57 -18.87
C VAL A 31 -0.96 -21.51 -17.36
N TYR A 32 -1.35 -20.40 -16.73
CA TYR A 32 -1.28 -20.24 -15.28
C TYR A 32 -2.12 -21.29 -14.56
N GLU A 33 -3.38 -21.47 -14.96
CA GLU A 33 -4.28 -22.45 -14.37
C GLU A 33 -3.81 -23.89 -14.59
N GLY A 34 -3.26 -24.21 -15.78
CA GLY A 34 -2.67 -25.52 -16.08
C GLY A 34 -1.40 -25.83 -15.28
N THR A 35 -0.71 -24.81 -14.75
CA THR A 35 0.42 -25.00 -13.84
C THR A 35 0.04 -25.09 -12.36
N CYS A 36 -1.25 -24.88 -12.03
CA CYS A 36 -1.72 -24.99 -10.67
C CYS A 36 -1.64 -26.46 -10.21
N PRO A 37 -1.02 -26.77 -9.05
CA PRO A 37 -1.10 -28.11 -8.49
C PRO A 37 -2.57 -28.50 -8.31
N GLU A 38 -2.95 -29.72 -8.71
CA GLU A 38 -4.34 -30.27 -8.68
C GLU A 38 -5.01 -30.27 -7.27
N ALA A 39 -4.37 -29.73 -6.24
CA ALA A 39 -4.75 -29.86 -4.84
C ALA A 39 -5.85 -28.90 -4.35
N ILE A 40 -6.37 -27.97 -5.16
CA ILE A 40 -7.51 -27.13 -4.76
C ILE A 40 -8.82 -27.85 -5.16
N SER A 41 -9.19 -28.85 -4.37
CA SER A 41 -10.46 -29.60 -4.51
C SER A 41 -11.69 -28.68 -4.31
N PRO A 42 -12.75 -28.77 -5.12
CA PRO A 42 -13.91 -27.88 -5.08
C PRO A 42 -14.95 -28.23 -3.98
N ALA A 43 -14.52 -28.81 -2.85
CA ALA A 43 -15.43 -29.32 -1.84
C ALA A 43 -15.17 -28.75 -0.43
N SER A 44 -15.60 -27.52 -0.18
CA SER A 44 -16.07 -27.15 1.16
C SER A 44 -17.38 -26.37 1.03
N LYS A 45 -18.47 -26.97 1.51
CA LYS A 45 -19.80 -26.36 1.55
C LYS A 45 -19.79 -25.25 2.60
N VAL A 46 -19.97 -24.01 2.16
CA VAL A 46 -20.06 -22.83 3.04
C VAL A 46 -21.44 -22.78 3.71
N SER A 47 -21.46 -22.62 5.03
CA SER A 47 -22.66 -22.39 5.85
C SER A 47 -23.04 -20.90 5.78
N PRO A 48 -24.34 -20.55 5.67
CA PRO A 48 -24.77 -19.18 5.34
C PRO A 48 -24.99 -18.34 6.59
N GLN A 49 -23.96 -18.08 7.39
CA GLN A 49 -24.05 -17.08 8.47
C GLN A 49 -22.66 -16.49 8.71
N PHE A 50 -22.29 -15.42 8.00
CA PHE A 50 -21.48 -14.27 8.46
C PHE A 50 -21.29 -13.34 7.26
N GLY A 51 -21.74 -12.09 7.40
CA GLY A 51 -21.73 -11.09 6.33
C GLY A 51 -20.51 -10.17 6.41
N MET A 52 -20.08 -9.72 5.23
CA MET A 52 -18.96 -8.81 4.93
C MET A 52 -17.57 -9.44 5.13
N LEU A 53 -16.87 -9.58 3.99
CA LEU A 53 -15.44 -9.93 3.80
C LEU A 53 -15.01 -11.40 3.86
N ASP A 54 -15.89 -12.38 4.09
CA ASP A 54 -15.49 -13.79 4.17
C ASP A 54 -15.64 -14.61 2.86
N GLU A 55 -15.27 -14.04 1.71
CA GLU A 55 -15.29 -14.74 0.41
C GLU A 55 -13.90 -15.08 -0.16
N HIS A 56 -12.79 -14.81 0.54
CA HIS A 56 -11.43 -15.06 0.00
C HIS A 56 -10.52 -15.98 0.83
N HIS A 57 -11.00 -16.58 1.92
CA HIS A 57 -10.17 -17.50 2.71
C HIS A 57 -10.31 -18.96 2.26
N HIS A 58 -9.81 -19.31 1.07
CA HIS A 58 -9.63 -20.72 0.71
C HIS A 58 -8.24 -21.01 0.11
N LEU A 59 -7.44 -21.70 0.92
CA LEU A 59 -6.32 -22.60 0.59
C LEU A 59 -5.15 -21.98 -0.18
N HIS A 60 -4.26 -21.30 0.54
CA HIS A 60 -2.89 -21.12 0.05
C HIS A 60 -2.20 -22.49 0.03
N SER A 61 -1.65 -22.88 -1.13
CA SER A 61 -0.63 -23.93 -1.12
C SER A 61 0.61 -23.42 -0.38
N GLU A 62 1.52 -24.31 0.05
CA GLU A 62 2.80 -23.91 0.69
C GLU A 62 3.60 -22.93 -0.19
N ASP A 63 3.41 -22.99 -1.50
CA ASP A 63 4.06 -22.11 -2.49
C ASP A 63 3.31 -20.80 -2.78
N GLY A 64 2.17 -20.55 -2.09
CA GLY A 64 1.36 -19.34 -2.25
C GLY A 64 0.44 -19.32 -3.48
N TRP A 65 0.18 -20.47 -4.11
CA TRP A 65 -0.76 -20.56 -5.24
C TRP A 65 -2.18 -20.22 -4.81
N ARG A 66 -2.91 -19.55 -5.71
CA ARG A 66 -4.33 -19.20 -5.55
C ARG A 66 -4.95 -18.82 -6.90
N LYS A 67 -6.28 -18.85 -7.00
CA LYS A 67 -6.97 -18.27 -8.16
C LYS A 67 -6.76 -16.76 -8.20
N LEU A 68 -6.51 -16.20 -9.38
CA LEU A 68 -6.26 -14.77 -9.59
C LEU A 68 -7.27 -14.18 -10.57
N ASP A 69 -7.65 -12.92 -10.33
CA ASP A 69 -8.47 -12.13 -11.24
C ASP A 69 -7.69 -11.81 -12.53
N GLN A 70 -8.44 -11.67 -13.62
CA GLN A 70 -7.88 -11.39 -14.95
C GLN A 70 -7.04 -10.11 -14.96
N VAL A 71 -7.40 -9.11 -14.15
CA VAL A 71 -6.65 -7.86 -14.02
C VAL A 71 -5.25 -8.09 -13.46
N THR A 72 -5.12 -8.98 -12.48
CA THR A 72 -3.84 -9.36 -11.90
C THR A 72 -2.99 -10.06 -12.93
N LEU A 73 -3.53 -11.08 -13.61
CA LEU A 73 -2.83 -11.78 -14.68
C LEU A 73 -2.37 -10.83 -15.79
N TYR A 74 -3.25 -9.90 -16.20
CA TYR A 74 -2.97 -8.91 -17.23
C TYR A 74 -1.83 -7.96 -16.86
N ARG A 75 -1.70 -7.55 -15.59
CA ARG A 75 -0.56 -6.72 -15.13
C ARG A 75 0.77 -7.44 -15.28
N PHE A 76 0.83 -8.72 -14.91
CA PHE A 76 2.06 -9.51 -15.07
C PHE A 76 2.40 -9.72 -16.53
N LEU A 77 1.40 -9.96 -17.37
CA LEU A 77 1.57 -10.06 -18.81
C LEU A 77 2.13 -8.75 -19.40
N CYS A 78 1.59 -7.60 -18.99
CA CYS A 78 2.06 -6.28 -19.44
C CYS A 78 3.48 -5.96 -18.97
N ALA A 79 3.90 -6.45 -17.80
CA ALA A 79 5.22 -6.21 -17.23
C ALA A 79 6.36 -6.68 -18.12
N ASP A 80 6.11 -7.74 -18.90
CA ASP A 80 7.07 -8.36 -19.81
C ASP A 80 6.63 -8.22 -21.28
N ARG A 81 5.91 -7.13 -21.60
CA ARG A 81 5.61 -6.69 -22.97
C ARG A 81 6.83 -5.99 -23.57
N VAL A 82 7.27 -6.45 -24.74
CA VAL A 82 8.48 -5.95 -25.42
C VAL A 82 8.17 -4.74 -26.28
N SER A 83 8.70 -3.58 -25.91
CA SER A 83 8.72 -2.39 -26.77
C SER A 83 9.80 -2.50 -27.86
N PRO A 84 9.56 -2.10 -29.14
CA PRO A 84 8.32 -1.53 -29.67
C PRO A 84 7.35 -2.58 -30.24
N THR A 85 7.75 -3.86 -30.29
CA THR A 85 6.99 -4.91 -30.98
C THR A 85 5.61 -5.19 -30.38
N GLY A 86 5.39 -4.79 -29.13
CA GLY A 86 4.16 -5.04 -28.38
C GLY A 86 3.96 -6.50 -27.99
N LYS A 87 4.90 -7.41 -28.31
CA LYS A 87 4.81 -8.84 -28.04
C LYS A 87 4.95 -9.15 -26.55
N PHE A 88 4.14 -10.08 -26.07
CA PHE A 88 4.18 -10.55 -24.69
C PHE A 88 5.16 -11.71 -24.51
N GLN A 89 5.98 -11.66 -23.46
CA GLN A 89 6.84 -12.77 -23.05
C GLN A 89 6.14 -13.59 -21.96
N GLN A 90 5.19 -14.45 -22.35
CA GLN A 90 4.33 -15.19 -21.42
C GLN A 90 5.13 -16.05 -20.42
N ALA A 91 6.17 -16.76 -20.86
CA ALA A 91 7.00 -17.58 -19.97
C ALA A 91 7.71 -16.74 -18.89
N LYS A 92 8.20 -15.55 -19.26
CA LYS A 92 8.81 -14.60 -18.32
C LYS A 92 7.78 -13.99 -17.36
N SER A 93 6.59 -13.70 -17.89
CA SER A 93 5.45 -13.21 -17.09
C SER A 93 5.02 -14.24 -16.04
N LEU A 94 5.03 -15.53 -16.40
CA LEU A 94 4.72 -16.63 -15.50
C LEU A 94 5.77 -16.78 -14.40
N ASP A 95 7.07 -16.74 -14.74
CA ASP A 95 8.14 -16.75 -13.73
C ASP A 95 8.00 -15.57 -12.76
N ARG A 96 7.78 -14.36 -13.29
CA ARG A 96 7.58 -13.16 -12.47
C ARG A 96 6.38 -13.34 -11.53
N LEU A 97 5.27 -13.86 -12.03
CA LEU A 97 4.07 -14.12 -11.23
C LEU A 97 4.34 -15.14 -10.12
N GLN A 98 4.98 -16.26 -10.43
CA GLN A 98 5.32 -17.28 -9.44
C GLN A 98 6.30 -16.74 -8.38
N ARG A 99 7.29 -15.94 -8.76
CA ARG A 99 8.18 -15.25 -7.82
C ARG A 99 7.43 -14.27 -6.93
N ALA A 100 6.46 -13.54 -7.47
CA ALA A 100 5.63 -12.64 -6.68
C ALA A 100 4.74 -13.40 -5.69
N LEU A 101 4.12 -14.51 -6.09
CA LEU A 101 3.33 -15.36 -5.17
C LEU A 101 4.19 -15.92 -4.03
N ARG A 102 5.38 -16.46 -4.34
CA ARG A 102 6.33 -16.91 -3.31
C ARG A 102 6.76 -15.76 -2.39
N HIS A 103 7.02 -14.58 -2.95
CA HIS A 103 7.37 -13.41 -2.15
C HIS A 103 6.26 -13.03 -1.18
N ARG A 104 4.97 -13.06 -1.60
CA ARG A 104 3.83 -12.80 -0.71
C ARG A 104 3.80 -13.75 0.48
N THR A 105 4.08 -15.04 0.26
CA THR A 105 4.14 -16.04 1.34
C THR A 105 5.26 -15.71 2.32
N VAL A 106 6.48 -15.44 1.82
CA VAL A 106 7.66 -15.16 2.64
C VAL A 106 7.52 -13.85 3.41
N SER A 107 7.01 -12.79 2.77
CA SER A 107 6.80 -11.49 3.41
C SER A 107 5.52 -11.41 4.23
N LYS A 108 4.67 -12.45 4.16
CA LYS A 108 3.34 -12.50 4.77
C LYS A 108 2.47 -11.31 4.35
N ALA A 109 2.55 -10.93 3.08
CA ALA A 109 1.82 -9.79 2.52
C ALA A 109 0.29 -9.89 2.66
N ASP A 110 -0.28 -11.10 2.59
CA ASP A 110 -1.72 -11.30 2.79
C ASP A 110 -2.12 -11.04 4.25
N ALA A 111 -1.37 -11.57 5.22
CA ALA A 111 -1.55 -11.25 6.64
C ALA A 111 -1.31 -9.77 6.95
N ILE A 112 -0.56 -9.05 6.10
CA ILE A 112 -0.36 -7.61 6.21
C ILE A 112 -1.65 -6.81 6.16
N LEU A 113 -2.54 -7.19 5.25
CA LEU A 113 -3.81 -6.53 5.08
C LEU A 113 -4.83 -6.93 6.13
N ASP A 114 -4.96 -8.23 6.42
CA ASP A 114 -5.98 -8.73 7.35
C ASP A 114 -5.87 -8.05 8.71
N TRP A 115 -4.65 -7.99 9.26
CA TRP A 115 -4.38 -7.31 10.52
C TRP A 115 -4.71 -5.80 10.50
N TRP A 116 -4.51 -5.15 9.36
CA TRP A 116 -4.84 -3.73 9.21
C TRP A 116 -6.35 -3.49 9.08
N MET A 117 -7.04 -4.37 8.36
CA MET A 117 -8.50 -4.31 8.21
C MET A 117 -9.19 -4.53 9.55
N ASP A 118 -8.77 -5.55 10.32
CA ASP A 118 -9.26 -5.82 11.68
C ASP A 118 -9.13 -4.59 12.58
N ARG A 119 -8.01 -3.85 12.44
CA ARG A 119 -7.75 -2.61 13.17
C ARG A 119 -8.69 -1.47 12.77
N LEU A 120 -8.94 -1.28 11.48
CA LEU A 120 -9.88 -0.25 11.01
C LEU A 120 -11.30 -0.52 11.50
N GLU A 121 -11.75 -1.78 11.47
CA GLU A 121 -13.07 -2.17 11.97
C GLU A 121 -13.19 -1.90 13.47
N GLN A 122 -12.18 -2.27 14.25
CA GLN A 122 -12.13 -1.98 15.69
C GLN A 122 -12.17 -0.46 15.98
N GLN A 123 -11.49 0.36 15.17
CA GLN A 123 -11.54 1.82 15.30
C GLN A 123 -12.89 2.42 14.84
N GLY A 124 -13.53 1.84 13.83
CA GLY A 124 -14.86 2.22 13.33
C GLY A 124 -15.99 1.88 14.31
N HIS A 125 -15.87 0.75 15.04
CA HIS A 125 -16.82 0.37 16.10
C HIS A 125 -16.80 1.29 17.33
N HIS A 126 -15.81 2.20 17.45
CA HIS A 126 -15.74 3.19 18.52
C HIS A 126 -16.41 4.54 18.19
N VAL A 127 -16.96 4.75 16.99
CA VAL A 127 -17.85 5.89 16.71
C VAL A 127 -19.27 5.53 17.15
N LYS A 128 -19.58 5.79 18.43
CA LYS A 128 -20.93 5.63 18.97
C LYS A 128 -21.91 6.52 18.22
N ALA A 129 -22.85 5.88 17.54
CA ALA A 129 -24.14 6.47 17.21
C ALA A 129 -24.89 6.87 18.50
N GLY A 130 -25.40 8.11 18.49
CA GLY A 130 -26.76 8.37 18.96
C GLY A 130 -26.96 8.80 20.41
N SER A 131 -27.34 10.06 20.56
CA SER A 131 -28.38 10.52 21.49
C SER A 131 -29.48 9.48 21.71
N GLY A 132 -29.64 9.02 22.95
CA GLY A 132 -30.75 8.17 23.40
C GLY A 132 -30.67 8.00 24.91
N GLU A 133 -31.78 8.28 25.60
CA GLU A 133 -31.89 8.33 27.07
C GLU A 133 -31.32 7.11 27.82
N PRO A 134 -30.81 7.32 29.05
CA PRO A 134 -30.22 6.24 29.84
C PRO A 134 -31.30 5.31 30.39
N ARG A 135 -31.31 4.05 29.94
CA ARG A 135 -32.00 2.97 30.66
C ARG A 135 -31.30 2.69 31.99
N LYS A 136 -32.06 2.78 33.08
CA LYS A 136 -31.61 2.52 34.46
C LYS A 136 -31.07 1.08 34.63
N PRO A 137 -30.04 0.87 35.47
CA PRO A 137 -29.47 -0.46 35.68
C PRO A 137 -30.39 -1.31 36.56
N ASN A 138 -30.65 -2.53 36.10
CA ASN A 138 -31.35 -3.54 36.89
C ASN A 138 -30.38 -4.20 37.87
N ARG A 139 -30.84 -4.33 39.11
CA ARG A 139 -30.04 -4.63 40.31
C ARG A 139 -30.29 -6.08 40.73
N MET A 140 -29.36 -7.00 40.46
CA MET A 140 -29.20 -8.36 41.04
C MET A 140 -28.11 -9.06 40.20
N LEU A 141 -26.96 -9.53 40.69
CA LEU A 141 -26.69 -10.42 41.82
C LEU A 141 -25.30 -10.15 42.43
N ARG A 142 -25.18 -10.50 43.71
CA ARG A 142 -24.04 -10.33 44.61
C ARG A 142 -23.32 -11.68 44.78
N LYS A 143 -22.00 -11.59 45.00
CA LYS A 143 -21.09 -12.50 45.75
C LYS A 143 -20.57 -13.76 45.05
N LEU A 144 -19.23 -13.84 44.99
CA LEU A 144 -18.32 -14.86 45.57
C LEU A 144 -16.87 -14.37 45.32
N SER A 145 -16.26 -13.60 46.23
CA SER A 145 -15.23 -13.97 47.22
C SER A 145 -14.08 -14.88 46.76
N SER A 146 -12.88 -14.26 46.66
CA SER A 146 -11.55 -14.73 47.10
C SER A 146 -11.19 -16.22 47.08
N SER A 147 -10.12 -16.59 46.37
CA SER A 147 -8.84 -17.05 46.95
C SER A 147 -7.89 -17.67 45.90
N SER A 148 -6.64 -17.21 45.94
CA SER A 148 -5.36 -17.85 45.59
C SER A 148 -5.28 -19.03 44.60
N LEU A 149 -4.35 -18.92 43.66
CA LEU A 149 -3.28 -19.92 43.47
C LEU A 149 -2.02 -19.22 42.94
N TYR A 150 -0.97 -19.24 43.77
CA TYR A 150 0.43 -19.03 43.39
C TYR A 150 0.93 -20.26 42.63
N SER A 151 1.75 -20.09 41.60
CA SER A 151 2.86 -20.99 41.30
C SER A 151 3.80 -20.35 40.27
N SER A 152 5.01 -20.10 40.75
CA SER A 152 6.22 -19.56 40.11
C SER A 152 6.78 -20.40 38.96
N SER A 153 7.42 -19.76 37.97
CA SER A 153 8.85 -20.00 37.67
C SER A 153 9.39 -19.00 36.63
N SER A 154 10.68 -18.74 36.81
CA SER A 154 11.54 -17.65 36.35
C SER A 154 12.10 -17.80 34.93
N ILE A 155 12.21 -16.70 34.17
CA ILE A 155 13.28 -16.49 33.17
C ILE A 155 13.77 -15.02 33.22
N ALA A 156 15.08 -14.87 33.09
CA ALA A 156 15.95 -13.77 33.52
C ALA A 156 15.65 -12.35 32.97
N THR A 157 15.77 -11.37 33.86
CA THR A 157 15.92 -9.94 33.55
C THR A 157 17.34 -9.64 33.05
N GLY A 158 17.49 -9.33 31.77
CA GLY A 158 18.64 -8.61 31.23
C GLY A 158 18.38 -7.10 31.35
N SER A 159 19.19 -6.42 32.16
CA SER A 159 19.15 -4.97 32.34
C SER A 159 19.81 -4.26 31.16
N PHE A 160 19.04 -3.51 30.38
CA PHE A 160 19.59 -2.45 29.51
C PHE A 160 19.49 -1.11 30.26
N ARG A 161 20.65 -0.49 30.51
CA ARG A 161 20.76 0.90 30.95
C ARG A 161 20.27 1.80 29.81
N ILE A 162 19.25 2.61 30.09
CA ILE A 162 18.90 3.77 29.28
C ILE A 162 19.84 4.89 29.72
N GLU A 163 20.65 5.43 28.80
CA GLU A 163 21.32 6.70 29.02
C GLU A 163 20.26 7.81 29.04
N GLU A 164 20.21 8.54 30.16
CA GLU A 164 19.33 9.70 30.35
C GLU A 164 19.71 10.81 29.35
N GLY A 165 18.73 11.29 28.57
CA GLY A 165 18.94 12.46 27.70
C GLY A 165 18.02 12.63 26.50
N ALA A 166 16.95 11.84 26.32
CA ALA A 166 15.97 12.08 25.27
C ALA A 166 14.78 12.88 25.81
N ASP A 167 14.59 14.08 25.26
CA ASP A 167 13.46 14.96 25.51
C ASP A 167 12.14 14.28 25.09
N THR A 168 11.31 13.92 26.07
CA THR A 168 10.02 13.25 25.88
C THR A 168 8.85 14.21 25.67
N SER A 169 9.11 15.51 25.47
CA SER A 169 8.06 16.55 25.34
C SER A 169 7.19 16.45 24.06
N LEU A 170 7.47 15.53 23.14
CA LEU A 170 6.71 15.34 21.89
C LEU A 170 5.58 14.29 21.96
N LEU A 171 5.24 13.77 23.15
CA LEU A 171 4.25 12.69 23.31
C LEU A 171 3.09 13.00 24.27
N GLU A 172 2.96 14.23 24.75
CA GLU A 172 1.79 14.64 25.53
C GLU A 172 0.63 15.01 24.57
N ASP A 173 -0.56 14.46 24.82
CA ASP A 173 -1.82 14.59 24.05
C ASP A 173 -2.20 13.50 23.03
N VAL A 174 -1.84 12.24 23.30
CA VAL A 174 -2.62 11.09 22.78
C VAL A 174 -3.08 10.23 23.96
N GLU A 175 -4.37 10.28 24.30
CA GLU A 175 -4.96 9.37 25.28
C GLU A 175 -4.72 7.91 24.85
N PHE A 176 -3.94 7.21 25.66
CA PHE A 176 -3.40 5.88 25.38
C PHE A 176 -4.41 4.79 25.80
N VAL A 177 -4.97 4.08 24.83
CA VAL A 177 -5.68 2.82 25.09
C VAL A 177 -4.68 1.67 24.98
N PRO A 178 -4.48 0.85 26.04
CA PRO A 178 -3.44 -0.16 26.04
C PRO A 178 -3.85 -1.36 25.18
N HIS A 179 -3.34 -1.47 23.95
CA HIS A 179 -3.54 -2.63 23.09
C HIS A 179 -2.49 -3.71 23.38
N HIS A 180 -2.93 -4.78 24.03
CA HIS A 180 -2.15 -5.98 24.27
C HIS A 180 -2.05 -6.80 22.98
N GLN A 181 -0.82 -6.96 22.50
CA GLN A 181 -0.27 -8.10 21.75
C GLN A 181 -1.16 -8.73 20.65
N ILE A 182 -1.25 -8.08 19.49
CA ILE A 182 -1.29 -8.80 18.21
C ILE A 182 -0.03 -8.41 17.46
N ARG A 183 1.04 -9.21 17.61
CA ARG A 183 2.28 -9.04 16.84
C ARG A 183 2.00 -9.46 15.40
N HIS A 184 2.05 -8.47 14.53
CA HIS A 184 2.04 -8.61 13.08
C HIS A 184 3.45 -8.96 12.56
N PRO A 185 3.68 -9.47 11.31
CA PRO A 185 4.87 -10.21 10.96
C PRO A 185 6.08 -9.33 10.58
N GLY A 186 6.26 -8.21 11.29
CA GLY A 186 7.45 -7.39 11.16
C GLY A 186 7.39 -6.02 11.83
N PHE A 187 6.21 -5.50 12.19
CA PHE A 187 6.08 -4.19 12.82
C PHE A 187 4.80 -4.06 13.68
N SER A 188 4.74 -3.06 14.56
CA SER A 188 3.58 -2.74 15.40
C SER A 188 2.72 -1.62 14.81
N ALA A 189 1.53 -1.38 15.37
CA ALA A 189 0.71 -0.22 15.00
C ALA A 189 1.38 1.13 15.30
N ILE A 190 2.23 1.17 16.33
CA ILE A 190 3.03 2.36 16.66
C ILE A 190 4.07 2.60 15.55
N ASP A 191 4.71 1.53 15.07
CA ASP A 191 5.68 1.62 13.98
C ASP A 191 5.02 2.07 12.68
N LEU A 192 3.81 1.58 12.38
CA LEU A 192 3.05 2.03 11.22
C LEU A 192 2.68 3.52 11.29
N GLU A 193 2.21 3.99 12.45
CA GLU A 193 1.90 5.42 12.64
C GLU A 193 3.16 6.28 12.52
N LYS A 194 4.27 5.83 13.12
CA LYS A 194 5.58 6.48 12.99
C LYS A 194 6.04 6.51 11.53
N TYR A 195 5.94 5.40 10.80
CA TYR A 195 6.23 5.32 9.36
C TYR A 195 5.44 6.36 8.57
N ARG A 196 4.13 6.45 8.80
CA ARG A 196 3.25 7.40 8.10
C ARG A 196 3.61 8.86 8.38
N ARG A 197 4.17 9.17 9.56
CA ARG A 197 4.68 10.52 9.90
C ARG A 197 6.05 10.81 9.31
N LEU A 198 6.90 9.78 9.21
CA LEU A 198 8.25 9.88 8.68
C LEU A 198 8.30 9.94 7.15
N ARG A 199 7.32 9.32 6.47
CA ARG A 199 7.19 9.31 5.01
C ARG A 199 5.73 9.53 4.62
N ILE A 200 5.39 10.77 4.26
CA ILE A 200 4.02 11.13 3.89
C ILE A 200 3.70 10.63 2.48
N ARG A 201 2.82 9.64 2.39
CA ARG A 201 2.25 9.08 1.17
C ARG A 201 0.75 8.91 1.38
N GLU A 202 -0.09 9.73 0.74
CA GLU A 202 -1.52 9.76 1.02
C GLU A 202 -2.41 9.83 -0.22
N PHE A 203 -3.46 9.01 -0.23
CA PHE A 203 -4.49 9.02 -1.26
C PHE A 203 -5.48 10.15 -1.00
N SER A 204 -5.45 11.15 -1.87
CA SER A 204 -6.26 12.37 -1.68
C SER A 204 -7.64 12.24 -2.33
N GLY A 205 -7.73 11.60 -3.50
CA GLY A 205 -8.99 11.41 -4.22
C GLY A 205 -8.81 10.54 -5.46
N ARG A 206 -9.59 10.81 -6.50
CA ARG A 206 -9.55 10.08 -7.78
C ARG A 206 -9.41 11.03 -8.96
N CYS A 207 -8.76 10.58 -10.03
CA CYS A 207 -8.65 11.33 -11.27
C CYS A 207 -9.94 11.26 -12.10
N HIS A 208 -10.02 11.98 -13.22
CA HIS A 208 -11.19 11.98 -14.09
C HIS A 208 -11.52 10.60 -14.68
N LYS A 209 -10.54 9.68 -14.75
CA LYS A 209 -10.75 8.28 -15.19
C LYS A 209 -11.27 7.37 -14.07
N GLY A 210 -11.30 7.86 -12.83
CA GLY A 210 -11.67 7.11 -11.63
C GLY A 210 -10.49 6.45 -10.89
N GLN A 211 -9.25 6.62 -11.36
CA GLN A 211 -8.07 6.02 -10.72
C GLN A 211 -7.71 6.76 -9.42
N PRO A 212 -7.29 6.06 -8.35
CA PRO A 212 -6.79 6.70 -7.14
C PRO A 212 -5.60 7.62 -7.43
N VAL A 213 -5.51 8.74 -6.70
CA VAL A 213 -4.40 9.69 -6.79
C VAL A 213 -3.62 9.69 -5.47
N LEU A 214 -2.38 9.23 -5.53
CA LEU A 214 -1.43 9.23 -4.42
C LEU A 214 -0.55 10.48 -4.48
N PHE A 215 -0.46 11.23 -3.39
CA PHE A 215 0.51 12.30 -3.21
C PHE A 215 1.63 11.86 -2.26
N GLU A 216 2.88 12.15 -2.60
CA GLU A 216 4.05 11.92 -1.75
C GLU A 216 4.87 13.18 -1.56
N ARG A 217 5.29 13.47 -0.32
CA ARG A 217 6.32 14.49 -0.02
C ARG A 217 7.71 13.95 -0.30
N LEU A 218 8.00 13.66 -1.57
CA LEU A 218 9.17 12.90 -1.99
C LEU A 218 10.48 13.64 -1.67
N GLY A 219 10.63 14.89 -2.10
CA GLY A 219 11.85 15.67 -1.87
C GLY A 219 12.14 15.88 -0.39
N ALA A 220 11.09 16.06 0.40
CA ALA A 220 11.19 16.23 1.84
C ALA A 220 11.68 14.93 2.52
N PHE A 221 11.09 13.77 2.19
CA PHE A 221 11.55 12.48 2.71
C PHE A 221 13.03 12.22 2.38
N LEU A 222 13.44 12.46 1.13
CA LEU A 222 14.82 12.27 0.68
C LEU A 222 15.83 13.14 1.43
N GLY A 223 15.43 14.34 1.86
CA GLY A 223 16.27 15.28 2.61
C GLY A 223 16.21 15.15 4.13
N SER A 224 15.17 14.51 4.66
CA SER A 224 14.84 14.50 6.10
C SER A 224 15.81 13.72 6.99
N GLY A 225 16.52 12.74 6.45
CA GLY A 225 17.24 11.77 7.28
C GLY A 225 16.35 10.68 7.91
N ASN A 226 15.03 10.72 7.70
CA ASN A 226 14.08 9.83 8.36
C ASN A 226 14.30 8.33 8.10
N HIS A 227 14.98 7.97 6.99
CA HIS A 227 15.36 6.60 6.65
C HIS A 227 16.12 5.83 7.76
N VAL A 228 16.72 6.50 8.76
CA VAL A 228 17.46 5.83 9.84
C VAL A 228 16.58 5.31 10.98
N HIS A 229 15.30 5.68 11.04
CA HIS A 229 14.42 5.34 12.18
C HIS A 229 13.92 3.90 12.20
N PHE A 230 14.09 3.18 11.11
CA PHE A 230 13.78 1.76 10.99
C PHE A 230 14.96 1.06 10.32
N SER A 231 15.13 -0.21 10.65
CA SER A 231 16.00 -1.10 9.89
C SER A 231 15.52 -1.22 8.44
N HIS A 232 16.41 -1.72 7.58
CA HIS A 232 16.09 -1.92 6.17
C HIS A 232 14.91 -2.88 5.97
N GLU A 233 14.85 -3.95 6.77
CA GLU A 233 13.78 -4.95 6.70
C GLU A 233 12.43 -4.38 7.15
N GLU A 234 12.41 -3.63 8.25
CA GLU A 234 11.19 -2.95 8.73
C GLU A 234 10.66 -1.96 7.68
N TRP A 235 11.54 -1.17 7.05
CA TRP A 235 11.12 -0.31 5.95
C TRP A 235 10.52 -1.08 4.78
N MET A 236 11.03 -2.28 4.46
CA MET A 236 10.46 -3.11 3.38
C MET A 236 9.07 -3.61 3.76
N GLN A 237 8.89 -4.10 4.99
CA GLN A 237 7.59 -4.59 5.46
C GLN A 237 6.54 -3.47 5.49
N LEU A 238 6.91 -2.29 5.99
CA LEU A 238 6.06 -1.10 5.96
C LEU A 238 5.74 -0.63 4.54
N TYR A 239 6.69 -0.79 3.61
CA TYR A 239 6.46 -0.48 2.20
C TYR A 239 5.56 -1.49 1.50
N ILE A 240 5.67 -2.78 1.84
CA ILE A 240 4.73 -3.82 1.39
C ILE A 240 3.31 -3.48 1.86
N TRP A 241 3.14 -3.06 3.12
CA TRP A 241 1.85 -2.55 3.60
C TRP A 241 1.33 -1.38 2.75
N ASP A 242 2.19 -0.42 2.42
CA ASP A 242 1.79 0.71 1.58
C ASP A 242 1.36 0.24 0.18
N LEU A 243 2.12 -0.65 -0.47
CA LEU A 243 1.77 -1.25 -1.76
C LEU A 243 0.46 -2.05 -1.69
N GLU A 244 0.24 -2.79 -0.61
CA GLU A 244 -1.01 -3.51 -0.42
C GLU A 244 -2.22 -2.56 -0.30
N ARG A 245 -2.07 -1.42 0.39
CA ARG A 245 -3.10 -0.37 0.46
C ARG A 245 -3.51 0.15 -0.92
N HIS A 246 -2.61 0.17 -1.91
CA HIS A 246 -2.96 0.59 -3.28
C HIS A 246 -4.07 -0.29 -3.87
N PHE A 247 -4.03 -1.59 -3.60
CA PHE A 247 -5.05 -2.52 -4.09
C PHE A 247 -6.41 -2.28 -3.47
N ILE A 248 -6.45 -1.90 -2.19
CA ILE A 248 -7.70 -1.53 -1.51
C ILE A 248 -8.29 -0.29 -2.15
N GLU A 249 -7.48 0.75 -2.36
CA GLU A 249 -7.92 1.99 -3.02
C GLU A 249 -8.41 1.74 -4.46
N MET A 250 -7.72 0.87 -5.20
CA MET A 250 -8.13 0.45 -6.54
C MET A 250 -9.44 -0.38 -6.52
N ARG A 251 -9.64 -1.24 -5.51
CA ARG A 251 -10.89 -2.00 -5.32
C ARG A 251 -12.06 -1.06 -5.04
N GLU A 252 -11.90 -0.11 -4.12
CA GLU A 252 -12.93 0.88 -3.80
C GLU A 252 -13.22 1.82 -4.98
N ALA A 253 -12.19 2.16 -5.76
CA ALA A 253 -12.37 2.87 -7.01
C ALA A 253 -13.13 2.05 -8.06
N ALA A 254 -12.86 0.76 -8.17
CA ALA A 254 -13.59 -0.11 -9.10
C ALA A 254 -15.07 -0.21 -8.74
N LYS A 255 -15.38 -0.47 -7.47
CA LYS A 255 -16.76 -0.50 -6.94
C LYS A 255 -17.52 0.78 -7.27
N ALA A 256 -16.92 1.92 -6.97
CA ALA A 256 -17.60 3.21 -7.13
C ALA A 256 -17.81 3.62 -8.59
N ASN A 257 -17.02 3.09 -9.52
CA ASN A 257 -17.12 3.41 -10.95
C ASN A 257 -17.80 2.32 -11.78
N GLY A 258 -18.18 1.18 -11.18
CA GLY A 258 -18.77 0.04 -11.88
C GLY A 258 -17.83 -0.66 -12.88
N LYS A 259 -16.53 -0.34 -12.89
CA LYS A 259 -15.57 -0.82 -13.89
C LYS A 259 -14.22 -1.19 -13.28
N PRO A 260 -13.41 -2.02 -13.94
CA PRO A 260 -12.10 -2.40 -13.43
C PRO A 260 -11.16 -1.20 -13.29
N VAL A 261 -10.71 -0.94 -12.04
CA VAL A 261 -9.63 0.01 -11.74
C VAL A 261 -8.45 -0.77 -11.20
N HIS A 262 -7.30 -0.60 -11.86
CA HIS A 262 -6.11 -1.43 -11.62
C HIS A 262 -4.79 -0.68 -11.70
N LYS A 263 -4.88 0.65 -11.90
CA LYS A 263 -3.75 1.56 -11.84
C LYS A 263 -4.09 2.80 -11.02
N TYR A 264 -3.06 3.46 -10.50
CA TYR A 264 -3.15 4.72 -9.78
C TYR A 264 -2.29 5.81 -10.44
N ILE A 265 -2.54 7.07 -10.05
CA ILE A 265 -1.71 8.23 -10.41
C ILE A 265 -0.78 8.57 -9.25
N PHE A 266 0.52 8.62 -9.50
CA PHE A 266 1.52 9.03 -8.53
C PHE A 266 1.86 10.51 -8.71
N CYS A 267 1.76 11.31 -7.65
CA CYS A 267 2.13 12.72 -7.60
C CYS A 267 3.24 12.95 -6.55
N GLY A 268 4.49 13.08 -6.98
CA GLY A 268 5.64 13.31 -6.10
C GLY A 268 6.03 14.78 -6.04
N ASP A 269 5.94 15.37 -4.85
CA ASP A 269 6.43 16.73 -4.57
C ASP A 269 7.95 16.72 -4.40
N GLY A 270 8.65 17.40 -5.31
CA GLY A 270 10.10 17.54 -5.33
C GLY A 270 10.65 18.61 -4.39
N GLN A 271 9.82 19.34 -3.64
CA GLN A 271 10.29 20.33 -2.68
C GLN A 271 11.23 19.71 -1.63
N GLY A 272 12.37 20.34 -1.35
CA GLY A 272 13.42 19.83 -0.45
C GLY A 272 14.49 18.98 -1.14
N MET A 273 14.27 18.58 -2.40
CA MET A 273 15.19 17.68 -3.11
C MET A 273 16.52 18.32 -3.51
N VAL A 274 16.54 19.62 -3.84
CA VAL A 274 17.79 20.34 -4.13
C VAL A 274 18.70 20.31 -2.91
N GLU A 275 18.14 20.61 -1.75
CA GLU A 275 18.86 20.59 -0.49
C GLU A 275 19.39 19.18 -0.20
N ALA A 276 18.56 18.15 -0.41
CA ALA A 276 18.96 16.75 -0.25
C ALA A 276 20.15 16.35 -1.15
N ILE A 277 20.22 16.90 -2.36
CA ILE A 277 21.34 16.70 -3.29
C ILE A 277 22.58 17.47 -2.81
N MET A 278 22.43 18.75 -2.49
CA MET A 278 23.55 19.62 -2.08
C MET A 278 24.21 19.14 -0.78
N ASN A 279 23.42 18.73 0.20
CA ASN A 279 23.90 18.21 1.47
C ASN A 279 24.24 16.70 1.43
N ARG A 280 24.13 16.07 0.25
CA ARG A 280 24.43 14.65 0.00
C ARG A 280 23.58 13.65 0.78
N SER A 281 22.51 14.07 1.46
CA SER A 281 21.60 13.18 2.21
C SER A 281 20.90 12.17 1.32
N ILE A 282 20.61 12.54 0.06
CA ILE A 282 19.98 11.65 -0.92
C ILE A 282 20.74 10.32 -1.08
N TRP A 283 22.09 10.36 -1.02
CA TRP A 283 22.93 9.16 -1.17
C TRP A 283 22.77 8.16 -0.02
N LYS A 284 22.38 8.65 1.17
CA LYS A 284 22.10 7.81 2.33
C LYS A 284 20.78 7.05 2.17
N VAL A 285 19.82 7.62 1.43
CA VAL A 285 18.51 7.02 1.15
C VAL A 285 18.54 6.10 -0.07
N VAL A 286 19.51 6.24 -0.99
CA VAL A 286 19.63 5.41 -2.21
C VAL A 286 19.56 3.89 -1.96
N PRO A 287 20.23 3.30 -0.94
CA PRO A 287 20.11 1.87 -0.66
C PRO A 287 18.67 1.45 -0.36
N LEU A 288 17.93 2.28 0.36
CA LEU A 288 16.53 2.04 0.67
C LEU A 288 15.65 2.09 -0.59
N LEU A 289 15.87 3.10 -1.46
CA LEU A 289 15.14 3.21 -2.73
C LEU A 289 15.41 2.04 -3.67
N LYS A 290 16.65 1.53 -3.72
CA LYS A 290 16.99 0.33 -4.50
C LYS A 290 16.23 -0.90 -4.01
N ALA A 291 16.05 -1.04 -2.71
CA ALA A 291 15.30 -2.14 -2.14
C ALA A 291 13.79 -2.02 -2.41
N TYR A 292 13.24 -0.80 -2.34
CA TYR A 292 11.85 -0.56 -2.78
C TYR A 292 11.62 -1.00 -4.23
N LYS A 293 12.56 -0.68 -5.14
CA LYS A 293 12.47 -1.16 -6.53
C LYS A 293 12.43 -2.68 -6.62
N ALA A 294 13.24 -3.38 -5.82
CA ALA A 294 13.25 -4.84 -5.81
C ALA A 294 11.92 -5.42 -5.27
N VAL A 295 11.25 -4.73 -4.35
CA VAL A 295 9.90 -5.09 -3.90
C VAL A 295 8.87 -4.80 -5.00
N GLU A 296 8.94 -3.65 -5.66
CA GLU A 296 8.03 -3.25 -6.75
C GLU A 296 8.01 -4.22 -7.94
N ASP A 297 9.09 -4.99 -8.16
CA ASP A 297 9.11 -6.06 -9.16
C ASP A 297 8.01 -7.13 -8.96
N PHE A 298 7.51 -7.28 -7.72
CA PHE A 298 6.40 -8.15 -7.36
C PHE A 298 5.02 -7.47 -7.50
N TYR A 299 4.99 -6.18 -7.80
CA TYR A 299 3.79 -5.34 -7.96
C TYR A 299 3.78 -4.64 -9.32
N PRO A 300 3.88 -5.39 -10.44
CA PRO A 300 4.05 -4.77 -11.74
C PRO A 300 2.81 -3.98 -12.19
N GLU A 301 3.05 -2.97 -13.03
CA GLU A 301 2.03 -2.28 -13.82
C GLU A 301 0.86 -1.68 -13.02
N ILE A 302 1.12 -1.23 -11.79
CA ILE A 302 0.12 -0.53 -10.96
C ILE A 302 0.16 1.00 -11.10
N ALA A 303 1.27 1.60 -11.54
CA ALA A 303 1.34 3.05 -11.79
C ALA A 303 0.97 3.37 -13.26
N ASP A 304 -0.02 4.24 -13.47
CA ASP A 304 -0.42 4.71 -14.80
C ASP A 304 0.40 5.93 -15.24
N THR A 305 0.40 6.98 -14.42
CA THR A 305 1.12 8.23 -14.68
C THR A 305 1.90 8.63 -13.44
N ILE A 306 3.15 9.05 -13.64
CA ILE A 306 4.03 9.59 -12.61
C ILE A 306 4.21 11.08 -12.87
N ILE A 307 3.73 11.90 -11.94
CA ILE A 307 3.82 13.36 -11.99
C ILE A 307 4.80 13.79 -10.91
N LEU A 308 5.94 14.36 -11.30
CA LEU A 308 6.87 14.97 -10.36
C LEU A 308 6.77 16.49 -10.51
N PHE A 309 6.41 17.18 -9.43
CA PHE A 309 6.14 18.62 -9.42
C PHE A 309 6.98 19.34 -8.36
N ASN A 310 7.06 20.67 -8.40
CA ASN A 310 8.01 21.45 -7.61
C ASN A 310 9.47 20.97 -7.76
N VAL A 311 9.79 20.39 -8.91
CA VAL A 311 11.15 19.92 -9.20
C VAL A 311 11.98 21.13 -9.63
N PRO A 312 13.23 21.28 -9.12
CA PRO A 312 14.12 22.37 -9.54
C PRO A 312 14.38 22.34 -11.05
N LYS A 313 14.55 23.53 -11.65
CA LYS A 313 14.89 23.70 -13.09
C LYS A 313 16.24 23.07 -13.50
N ILE A 314 17.06 22.62 -12.54
CA ILE A 314 18.20 21.70 -12.75
C ILE A 314 17.73 20.27 -13.13
N ALA A 315 16.47 20.14 -13.58
CA ALA A 315 15.77 18.92 -13.97
C ALA A 315 16.61 17.94 -14.80
N THR A 316 17.58 18.38 -15.61
CA THR A 316 18.48 17.50 -16.37
C THR A 316 19.37 16.61 -15.49
N PHE A 317 19.88 17.13 -14.36
CA PHE A 317 20.67 16.33 -13.41
C PHE A 317 19.78 15.36 -12.62
N PHE A 318 18.61 15.85 -12.22
CA PHE A 318 17.61 15.03 -11.52
C PHE A 318 17.06 13.91 -12.40
N TYR A 319 16.66 14.20 -13.63
CA TYR A 319 16.16 13.22 -14.58
C TYR A 319 17.22 12.15 -14.87
N ARG A 320 18.50 12.51 -14.98
CA ARG A 320 19.60 11.53 -15.09
C ARG A 320 19.71 10.62 -13.87
N MET A 321 19.57 11.15 -12.65
CA MET A 321 19.54 10.33 -11.45
C MET A 321 18.33 9.39 -11.45
N VAL A 322 17.13 9.94 -11.61
CA VAL A 322 15.86 9.20 -11.57
C VAL A 322 15.79 8.12 -12.65
N ARG A 323 16.20 8.43 -13.88
CA ARG A 323 16.30 7.46 -14.99
C ARG A 323 17.26 6.31 -14.70
N GLY A 324 18.33 6.57 -13.94
CA GLY A 324 19.26 5.51 -13.52
C GLY A 324 18.64 4.54 -12.51
N PHE A 325 17.61 4.96 -11.79
CA PHE A 325 16.92 4.15 -10.78
C PHE A 325 15.63 3.53 -11.27
N LEU A 326 14.96 4.10 -12.26
CA LEU A 326 13.69 3.57 -12.78
C LEU A 326 13.95 2.63 -13.97
N ASP A 327 13.10 1.61 -14.14
CA ASP A 327 13.12 0.84 -15.38
C ASP A 327 12.69 1.73 -16.57
N PRO A 328 13.05 1.37 -17.82
CA PRO A 328 12.74 2.19 -18.99
C PRO A 328 11.25 2.50 -19.17
N VAL A 329 10.35 1.58 -18.82
CA VAL A 329 8.90 1.77 -18.98
C VAL A 329 8.39 2.77 -17.95
N THR A 330 8.81 2.65 -16.70
CA THR A 330 8.49 3.63 -15.66
C THR A 330 9.06 5.01 -15.99
N ALA A 331 10.25 5.06 -16.60
CA ALA A 331 10.87 6.30 -17.04
C ALA A 331 10.08 7.03 -18.14
N GLU A 332 9.40 6.29 -19.03
CA GLU A 332 8.51 6.87 -20.05
C GLU A 332 7.21 7.44 -19.46
N LYS A 333 6.78 6.95 -18.29
CA LYS A 333 5.57 7.42 -17.58
C LYS A 333 5.78 8.73 -16.79
N ILE A 334 7.03 9.23 -16.70
CA ILE A 334 7.37 10.40 -15.89
C ILE A 334 7.10 11.67 -16.64
N ASN A 335 6.27 12.53 -16.04
CA ASN A 335 6.11 13.91 -16.43
C ASN A 335 6.70 14.81 -15.34
N LEU A 336 7.70 15.63 -15.71
CA LEU A 336 8.35 16.59 -14.84
C LEU A 336 7.72 17.97 -15.02
N TYR A 337 7.33 18.61 -13.93
CA TYR A 337 6.75 19.96 -13.97
C TYR A 337 7.42 20.90 -12.96
N SER A 338 7.61 22.14 -13.39
CA SER A 338 8.04 23.22 -12.51
C SER A 338 6.86 23.76 -11.69
N THR A 339 7.15 24.57 -10.66
CA THR A 339 6.15 25.10 -9.72
C THR A 339 5.02 25.91 -10.40
N SER A 340 5.26 26.52 -11.57
CA SER A 340 4.22 27.26 -12.30
C SER A 340 3.29 26.38 -13.15
N ASP A 341 3.74 25.18 -13.53
CA ASP A 341 3.12 24.46 -14.67
C ASP A 341 2.22 23.31 -14.20
N TYR A 342 2.49 22.75 -13.02
CA TYR A 342 1.80 21.53 -12.56
C TYR A 342 0.31 21.75 -12.24
N LYS A 343 -0.10 22.97 -11.88
CA LYS A 343 -1.49 23.27 -11.50
C LYS A 343 -2.46 23.07 -12.67
N GLU A 344 -2.06 23.53 -13.86
CA GLU A 344 -2.85 23.33 -15.08
C GLU A 344 -2.94 21.83 -15.41
N VAL A 345 -1.82 21.11 -15.28
CA VAL A 345 -1.77 19.66 -15.51
C VAL A 345 -2.69 18.90 -14.56
N PHE A 346 -2.66 19.23 -13.26
CA PHE A 346 -3.57 18.63 -12.29
C PHE A 346 -5.02 18.84 -12.69
N SER A 347 -5.43 20.05 -13.06
CA SER A 347 -6.82 20.32 -13.47
C SER A 347 -7.28 19.51 -14.70
N LYS A 348 -6.35 19.19 -15.61
CA LYS A 348 -6.61 18.36 -16.80
C LYS A 348 -6.74 16.87 -16.48
N ILE A 349 -6.05 16.38 -15.44
CA ILE A 349 -5.98 14.96 -15.11
C ILE A 349 -6.99 14.58 -14.03
N MET A 350 -7.25 15.47 -13.08
CA MET A 350 -8.06 15.19 -11.90
C MET A 350 -8.90 16.40 -11.47
N PRO A 351 -10.06 16.18 -10.83
CA PRO A 351 -10.82 17.25 -10.22
C PRO A 351 -10.02 17.89 -9.07
N LEU A 352 -10.25 19.19 -8.81
CA LEU A 352 -9.48 19.93 -7.82
C LEU A 352 -9.70 19.44 -6.39
N ASP A 353 -10.83 18.80 -6.09
CA ASP A 353 -11.10 18.21 -4.77
C ASP A 353 -10.28 16.94 -4.49
N ALA A 354 -9.69 16.32 -5.53
CA ALA A 354 -8.70 15.27 -5.39
C ALA A 354 -7.29 15.82 -5.08
N VAL A 355 -7.06 17.12 -5.20
CA VAL A 355 -5.75 17.76 -4.99
C VAL A 355 -5.69 18.43 -3.61
N PRO A 356 -4.63 18.20 -2.80
CA PRO A 356 -4.41 18.93 -1.55
C PRO A 356 -4.42 20.46 -1.73
N GLN A 357 -4.94 21.19 -0.75
CA GLN A 357 -5.04 22.66 -0.82
C GLN A 357 -3.67 23.34 -1.00
N GLU A 358 -2.64 22.84 -0.32
CA GLU A 358 -1.28 23.36 -0.45
C GLU A 358 -0.69 23.17 -1.86
N TYR A 359 -1.22 22.25 -2.65
CA TYR A 359 -0.86 22.03 -4.06
C TYR A 359 -1.84 22.70 -5.02
N GLY A 360 -2.63 23.67 -4.54
CA GLY A 360 -3.56 24.47 -5.34
C GLY A 360 -4.90 23.79 -5.61
N GLY A 361 -5.23 22.73 -4.88
CA GLY A 361 -6.52 22.06 -4.95
C GLY A 361 -7.56 22.59 -3.97
N THR A 362 -8.64 21.83 -3.83
CA THR A 362 -9.79 22.11 -2.96
C THR A 362 -10.15 20.92 -2.06
N SER A 363 -9.27 19.91 -1.96
CA SER A 363 -9.50 18.77 -1.09
C SER A 363 -9.80 19.21 0.34
N LYS A 364 -10.82 18.60 0.93
CA LYS A 364 -11.20 18.82 2.32
C LYS A 364 -10.34 18.00 3.28
N LYS A 365 -9.61 17.00 2.77
CA LYS A 365 -8.72 16.18 3.59
C LYS A 365 -7.50 17.02 3.98
N GLN A 366 -7.19 17.03 5.27
CA GLN A 366 -5.95 17.61 5.73
C GLN A 366 -4.78 16.79 5.20
N TYR A 367 -3.86 17.44 4.48
CA TYR A 367 -2.68 16.76 3.99
C TYR A 367 -1.58 16.79 5.06
N PRO A 368 -1.07 15.62 5.51
CA PRO A 368 -0.18 15.57 6.67
C PRO A 368 1.12 16.35 6.46
N LYS A 369 1.65 16.91 7.55
CA LYS A 369 3.02 17.40 7.61
C LYS A 369 3.93 16.25 8.02
N MET A 370 5.12 16.21 7.43
CA MET A 370 6.14 15.24 7.80
C MET A 370 6.74 15.62 9.16
N ALA A 371 6.99 14.62 10.00
CA ALA A 371 7.77 14.83 11.22
C ALA A 371 9.20 15.20 10.85
N SER A 372 9.71 16.27 11.47
CA SER A 372 11.13 16.63 11.42
C SER A 372 11.88 15.78 12.43
N SER A 373 13.01 15.21 12.00
CA SER A 373 13.95 14.50 12.86
C SER A 373 14.60 15.41 13.90
#